data_AF-A0A5R2MYW3-F1
#
_entry.id   AF-A0A5R2MYW3-F1
#
_cell.length_a   1.000
_cell.length_b   1.000
_cell.length_c   1.000
_cell.angle_alpha   90.00
_cell.angle_beta   90.00
_cell.angle_gamma   90.00
#
_symmetry.space_group_name_H-M   'P 1'
#
loop_
_entity.id
_entity.type
_entity.pdbx_description
1 polymer ?
#
loop_
_entity_poly.entity_id
_entity_poly.type
_entity_poly.pdbx_seq_one_letter_code
_entity_poly.pdbx_strand_id
1 'polypeptide(L)'
;DALPISIIAVGATFVISSGGLDLSVGSMAAFVTGITIMFMNAVAPHAGLWAIPAGMLVAILVGLLCGLANGLIVTIGRIEPFIATLGTMGIFRALITYLTDGGTIPIDRSLREAYRPVYFGTVGG
;
A
#
# COMPACT_ATOMS: atom_id res chain seq x y z
N ASP A 1 -15.64 8.55 0.50
CA ASP A 1 -14.27 8.02 0.49
C ASP A 1 -13.74 7.71 -0.91
N ALA A 2 -13.54 8.74 -1.75
CA ALA A 2 -12.98 8.58 -3.11
C ALA A 2 -11.50 8.99 -3.22
N LEU A 3 -10.98 9.70 -2.21
CA LEU A 3 -9.61 10.21 -2.15
C LEU A 3 -8.52 9.18 -2.51
N PRO A 4 -8.51 7.94 -1.98
CA PRO A 4 -7.46 6.98 -2.32
C PRO A 4 -7.51 6.55 -3.79
N ILE A 5 -8.72 6.40 -4.36
CA ILE A 5 -8.91 6.00 -5.76
C ILE A 5 -8.47 7.14 -6.69
N SER A 6 -8.73 8.40 -6.33
CA SER A 6 -8.26 9.56 -7.10
C SER A 6 -6.74 9.64 -7.17
N ILE A 7 -6.04 9.37 -6.07
CA ILE A 7 -4.56 9.37 -6.04
C ILE A 7 -4.02 8.24 -6.94
N ILE A 8 -4.59 7.03 -6.83
CA ILE A 8 -4.21 5.89 -7.66
C ILE A 8 -4.47 6.18 -9.14
N ALA A 9 -5.60 6.80 -9.47
CA ALA A 9 -5.94 7.16 -10.84
C ALA A 9 -4.91 8.12 -11.47
N VAL A 10 -4.44 9.11 -10.72
CA VAL A 10 -3.38 10.02 -11.17
C VAL A 10 -2.06 9.29 -11.40
N GLY A 11 -1.72 8.27 -10.61
CA GLY A 11 -0.55 7.43 -10.88
C GLY A 11 -0.71 6.58 -12.13
N ALA A 12 -1.89 5.97 -12.31
CA ALA A 12 -2.18 5.08 -13.43
C ALA A 12 -2.17 5.80 -14.80
N THR A 13 -2.47 7.10 -14.86
CA THR A 13 -2.39 7.87 -16.12
C THR A 13 -0.97 7.91 -16.68
N PHE A 14 0.06 8.04 -15.84
CA PHE A 14 1.46 7.99 -16.28
C PHE A 14 1.82 6.63 -16.87
N VAL A 15 1.34 5.54 -16.24
CA VAL A 15 1.56 4.17 -16.73
C VAL A 15 0.89 3.98 -18.10
N ILE A 16 -0.36 4.42 -18.24
CA ILE A 16 -1.11 4.32 -19.50
C ILE A 16 -0.47 5.19 -20.59
N SER A 17 -0.03 6.39 -20.25
CA SER A 17 0.63 7.30 -21.20
C SER A 17 1.96 6.74 -21.71
N SER A 18 2.61 5.85 -20.97
CA SER A 18 3.83 5.14 -21.41
C SER A 18 3.54 3.94 -22.32
N GLY A 19 2.27 3.67 -22.65
CA GLY A 19 1.83 2.53 -23.45
C GLY A 19 1.64 1.24 -22.66
N GLY A 20 1.66 1.31 -21.31
CA GLY A 20 1.47 0.17 -20.43
C GLY A 20 0.06 0.07 -19.84
N LEU A 21 -0.20 -1.06 -19.18
CA LEU A 21 -1.39 -1.28 -18.34
C LEU A 21 -0.93 -1.87 -17.02
N ASP A 22 -1.34 -1.27 -15.89
CA ASP A 22 -1.08 -1.81 -14.55
C ASP A 22 -2.40 -2.14 -13.84
N LEU A 23 -2.69 -3.44 -13.77
CA LEU A 23 -3.85 -3.99 -13.05
C LEU A 23 -3.53 -4.34 -11.60
N SER A 24 -2.24 -4.35 -11.22
CA SER A 24 -1.78 -4.79 -9.90
C SER A 24 -1.91 -3.71 -8.82
N VAL A 25 -2.15 -2.45 -9.19
CA VAL A 25 -2.23 -1.29 -8.28
C VAL A 25 -3.16 -1.51 -7.09
N GLY A 26 -4.32 -2.15 -7.29
CA GLY A 26 -5.25 -2.45 -6.19
C GLY A 26 -4.67 -3.45 -5.18
N SER A 27 -4.12 -4.57 -5.67
CA SER A 27 -3.48 -5.57 -4.82
C SER A 27 -2.19 -5.06 -4.16
N MET A 28 -1.44 -4.21 -4.86
CA MET A 28 -0.23 -3.58 -4.35
C MET A 28 -0.58 -2.61 -3.21
N ALA A 29 -1.61 -1.77 -3.38
CA ALA A 29 -2.07 -0.88 -2.31
C ALA A 29 -2.52 -1.66 -1.06
N ALA A 30 -3.23 -2.78 -1.24
CA ALA A 30 -3.63 -3.66 -0.14
C ALA A 30 -2.40 -4.28 0.57
N PHE A 31 -1.41 -4.74 -0.19
CA PHE A 31 -0.17 -5.31 0.34
C PHE A 31 0.66 -4.30 1.14
N VAL A 32 0.86 -3.09 0.58
CA VAL A 32 1.58 -1.99 1.26
C VAL A 32 0.86 -1.59 2.55
N THR A 33 -0.48 -1.52 2.50
CA THR A 33 -1.30 -1.22 3.70
C THR A 33 -1.12 -2.29 4.76
N GLY A 34 -1.18 -3.57 4.39
CA GLY A 34 -0.98 -4.68 5.32
C GLY A 34 0.38 -4.65 6.00
N ILE A 35 1.46 -4.48 5.24
CA ILE A 35 2.83 -4.37 5.79
C ILE A 35 2.93 -3.19 6.75
N THR A 36 2.36 -2.05 6.37
CA THR A 36 2.40 -0.83 7.19
C THR A 36 1.69 -1.05 8.52
N ILE A 37 0.51 -1.67 8.51
CA ILE A 37 -0.25 -1.98 9.73
C ILE A 37 0.52 -2.97 10.61
N MET A 38 1.07 -4.04 10.04
CA MET A 38 1.87 -5.01 10.79
C MET A 38 3.08 -4.35 11.46
N PHE A 39 3.78 -3.48 10.73
CA PHE A 39 4.92 -2.73 11.26
C PHE A 39 4.49 -1.78 12.39
N MET A 40 3.42 -1.01 12.18
CA MET A 40 2.89 -0.10 13.20
C MET A 40 2.49 -0.85 14.47
N ASN A 41 1.84 -2.00 14.35
CA ASN A 41 1.44 -2.83 15.50
C ASN A 41 2.64 -3.42 16.24
N ALA A 42 3.71 -3.79 15.53
CA ALA A 42 4.94 -4.29 16.15
C ALA A 42 5.73 -3.20 16.89
N VAL A 43 5.69 -1.96 16.38
CA VAL A 43 6.44 -0.81 16.91
C VAL A 43 5.64 -0.02 17.95
N ALA A 44 4.30 -0.11 17.95
CA ALA A 44 3.42 0.55 18.91
C ALA A 44 3.84 0.40 20.39
N PRO A 45 4.24 -0.79 20.88
CA PRO A 45 4.62 -0.97 22.28
C PRO A 45 5.88 -0.22 22.69
N HIS A 46 6.77 0.08 21.74
CA HIS A 46 8.09 0.67 22.00
C HIS A 46 8.14 2.17 21.67
N ALA A 47 7.45 2.59 20.62
CA ALA A 47 7.53 3.96 20.09
C ALA A 47 6.26 4.78 20.33
N GLY A 48 5.16 4.17 20.79
CA GLY A 48 3.88 4.83 21.00
C GLY A 48 3.44 5.59 19.73
N LEU A 49 3.14 6.89 19.88
CA LEU A 49 2.69 7.76 18.79
C LEU A 49 3.70 7.91 17.63
N TRP A 50 4.99 7.68 17.87
CA TRP A 50 6.03 7.71 16.82
C TRP A 50 5.90 6.56 15.83
N ALA A 51 5.13 5.52 16.14
CA ALA A 51 4.82 4.44 15.19
C ALA A 51 4.06 4.95 13.96
N ILE A 52 3.30 6.04 14.05
CA ILE A 52 2.52 6.62 12.95
C ILE A 52 3.42 7.22 11.85
N PRO A 53 4.30 8.20 12.14
CA PRO A 53 5.20 8.73 11.11
C PRO A 53 6.20 7.67 10.61
N ALA A 54 6.61 6.72 11.46
CA ALA A 54 7.43 5.60 11.02
C ALA A 54 6.67 4.69 10.02
N GLY A 55 5.39 4.39 10.28
CA GLY A 55 4.52 3.66 9.37
C GLY A 55 4.34 4.36 8.03
N MET A 56 4.20 5.69 8.01
CA MET A 56 4.14 6.48 6.77
C MET A 56 5.42 6.33 5.93
N LEU A 57 6.60 6.36 6.56
CA LEU A 57 7.86 6.13 5.87
C LEU A 57 7.94 4.71 5.29
N VAL A 58 7.50 3.70 6.05
CA VAL A 58 7.44 2.31 5.55
C VAL A 58 6.48 2.20 4.36
N ALA A 59 5.31 2.82 4.41
CA ALA A 59 4.35 2.80 3.30
C ALA A 59 4.96 3.38 2.02
N ILE A 60 5.66 4.51 2.12
CA ILE A 60 6.34 5.15 0.98
C ILE A 60 7.45 4.25 0.43
N LEU A 61 8.30 3.70 1.31
CA LEU A 61 9.42 2.86 0.89
C LEU A 61 8.95 1.56 0.22
N VAL A 62 8.00 0.86 0.83
CA VAL A 62 7.46 -0.40 0.28
C VAL A 62 6.70 -0.14 -1.01
N GLY A 63 5.87 0.90 -1.07
CA GLY A 63 5.17 1.29 -2.29
C GLY A 63 6.11 1.63 -3.44
N LEU A 64 7.19 2.36 -3.15
CA LEU A 64 8.21 2.71 -4.14
C LEU A 64 8.97 1.46 -4.62
N LEU A 65 9.35 0.55 -3.72
CA LEU A 65 10.01 -0.70 -4.08
C LEU A 65 9.12 -1.60 -4.94
N CYS A 66 7.84 -1.76 -4.57
CA CYS A 66 6.88 -2.55 -5.37
C CYS A 66 6.64 -1.91 -6.74
N GLY A 67 6.49 -0.59 -6.82
CA GLY A 67 6.33 0.14 -8.08
C GLY A 67 7.56 0.02 -8.98
N LEU A 68 8.76 0.16 -8.40
CA LEU A 68 10.03 -0.06 -9.11
C LEU A 68 10.15 -1.49 -9.62
N ALA A 69 9.80 -2.50 -8.80
CA ALA A 69 9.84 -3.89 -9.22
C ALA A 69 8.93 -4.13 -10.43
N ASN A 70 7.69 -3.63 -10.40
CA ASN A 70 6.76 -3.72 -11.53
C ASN A 70 7.31 -3.01 -12.78
N GLY A 71 7.83 -1.77 -12.64
CA GLY A 71 8.41 -1.02 -13.75
C GLY A 71 9.65 -1.71 -14.34
N LEU A 72 10.49 -2.32 -13.50
CA LEU A 72 11.69 -3.05 -13.91
C LEU A 72 11.35 -4.35 -14.62
N ILE A 73 10.36 -5.11 -14.13
CA ILE A 73 9.89 -6.35 -14.75
C ILE A 73 9.37 -6.06 -16.16
N VAL A 74 8.60 -4.98 -16.34
CA VAL A 74 8.07 -4.60 -17.66
C VAL A 74 9.20 -4.12 -18.58
N THR A 75 10.10 -3.27 -18.08
CA THR A 75 11.15 -2.63 -18.90
C THR A 75 12.27 -3.62 -19.29
N ILE A 76 12.74 -4.44 -18.35
CA ILE A 76 13.84 -5.40 -18.57
C ILE A 76 13.32 -6.75 -19.05
N GLY A 77 12.19 -7.21 -18.51
CA GLY A 77 11.63 -8.52 -18.86
C GLY A 77 11.12 -8.60 -20.29
N ARG A 78 10.87 -7.46 -20.97
CA ARG A 78 10.26 -7.40 -22.32
C ARG A 78 8.97 -8.22 -22.43
N ILE A 79 8.27 -8.36 -21.30
CA ILE A 79 6.97 -9.03 -21.21
C ILE A 79 5.90 -7.95 -21.40
N GLU A 80 4.83 -8.29 -22.11
CA GLU A 80 3.69 -7.40 -22.29
C GLU A 80 3.18 -6.90 -20.92
N PRO A 81 3.01 -5.58 -20.71
CA PRO A 81 2.67 -4.98 -19.41
C PRO A 81 1.44 -5.61 -18.75
N PHE A 82 0.46 -6.02 -19.55
CA PHE A 82 -0.74 -6.69 -19.10
C PHE A 82 -0.46 -8.04 -18.42
N ILE A 83 0.41 -8.87 -19.01
CA ILE A 83 0.73 -10.20 -18.48
C ILE A 83 1.57 -10.07 -17.20
N ALA A 84 2.55 -9.17 -17.22
CA ALA A 84 3.39 -8.90 -16.06
C ALA A 84 2.56 -8.39 -14.86
N THR A 85 1.60 -7.51 -15.10
CA THR A 85 0.78 -6.91 -14.04
C THR A 85 -0.31 -7.84 -13.53
N LEU A 86 -0.86 -8.73 -14.38
CA LEU A 86 -1.71 -9.82 -13.90
C LEU A 86 -0.94 -10.82 -13.01
N GLY A 87 0.29 -11.15 -13.38
CA GLY A 87 1.14 -12.04 -12.58
C GLY A 87 1.47 -11.44 -11.21
N THR A 88 1.91 -10.18 -11.18
CA THR A 88 2.24 -9.48 -9.93
C THR A 88 1.00 -9.19 -9.08
N MET A 89 -0.17 -8.96 -9.69
CA MET A 89 -1.44 -8.89 -8.96
C MET A 89 -1.72 -10.18 -8.18
N GLY A 90 -1.52 -11.34 -8.82
CA GLY A 90 -1.66 -12.65 -8.16
C GLY A 90 -0.68 -12.82 -7.01
N ILE A 91 0.58 -12.44 -7.20
CA ILE A 91 1.64 -12.52 -6.19
C ILE A 91 1.31 -11.63 -4.98
N PHE A 92 1.01 -10.35 -5.19
CA PHE A 92 0.67 -9.44 -4.10
C PHE A 92 -0.58 -9.90 -3.34
N ARG A 93 -1.58 -10.41 -4.07
CA ARG A 93 -2.80 -10.95 -3.43
C ARG A 93 -2.50 -12.21 -2.61
N ALA A 94 -1.67 -13.11 -3.11
CA ALA A 94 -1.25 -14.29 -2.37
C ALA A 94 -0.45 -13.90 -1.11
N LEU A 95 0.52 -12.99 -1.25
CA LEU A 95 1.34 -12.52 -0.13
C LEU A 95 0.51 -11.85 0.96
N ILE A 96 -0.41 -10.95 0.61
CA ILE A 96 -1.25 -10.29 1.63
C ILE A 96 -2.21 -11.28 2.29
N THR A 97 -2.77 -12.22 1.53
CA THR A 97 -3.67 -13.25 2.08
C THR A 97 -2.92 -14.15 3.05
N TYR A 98 -1.69 -14.54 2.70
CA TYR A 98 -0.81 -15.32 3.55
C TYR A 98 -0.41 -14.56 4.82
N LEU A 99 0.01 -13.30 4.70
CA LEU A 99 0.38 -12.46 5.85
C LEU A 99 -0.78 -12.19 6.81
N THR A 100 -2.01 -12.27 6.30
CA THR A 100 -3.22 -11.98 7.07
C THR A 100 -3.93 -13.24 7.55
N ASP A 101 -3.41 -14.44 7.26
CA ASP A 101 -4.11 -15.72 7.48
C ASP A 101 -5.56 -15.72 6.91
N GLY A 102 -5.77 -14.99 5.81
CA GLY A 102 -7.09 -14.79 5.19
C GLY A 102 -8.07 -13.89 5.97
N GLY A 103 -7.64 -13.28 7.08
CA GLY A 103 -8.46 -12.39 7.91
C GLY A 103 -8.35 -10.89 7.56
N THR A 104 -8.47 -10.04 8.58
CA THR A 104 -8.14 -8.60 8.48
C THR A 104 -7.17 -8.24 9.60
N ILE A 105 -6.19 -7.36 9.33
CA ILE A 105 -5.25 -6.87 10.34
C ILE A 105 -5.71 -5.49 10.81
N PRO A 106 -6.34 -5.37 11.99
CA PRO A 106 -6.69 -4.07 12.54
C PRO A 106 -5.44 -3.37 13.13
N ILE A 107 -5.40 -2.04 13.03
CA ILE A 107 -4.43 -1.22 13.78
C ILE A 107 -4.74 -1.31 15.27
N ASP A 108 -3.68 -1.31 16.09
CA ASP A 108 -3.78 -1.27 17.54
C ASP A 108 -4.65 -0.10 18.05
N ARG A 109 -5.42 -0.36 19.10
CA ARG A 109 -6.44 0.57 19.60
C ARG A 109 -5.85 1.90 20.06
N SER A 110 -4.65 1.86 20.65
CA SER A 110 -3.91 3.03 21.12
C SER A 110 -3.59 4.02 19.99
N LEU A 111 -3.09 3.50 18.86
CA LEU A 111 -2.77 4.27 17.66
C LEU A 111 -4.03 4.74 16.94
N ARG A 112 -5.06 3.89 16.90
CA ARG A 112 -6.34 4.22 16.26
C ARG A 112 -7.03 5.39 16.96
N GLU A 113 -7.04 5.40 18.29
CA GLU A 113 -7.65 6.49 19.07
C GLU A 113 -6.91 7.81 18.88
N ALA A 114 -5.58 7.76 18.80
CA ALA A 114 -4.75 8.93 18.50
C ALA A 114 -4.92 9.48 17.07
N TYR A 115 -5.16 8.61 16.08
CA TYR A 115 -5.32 9.01 14.68
C TYR A 115 -6.76 9.37 14.29
N ARG A 116 -7.74 8.94 15.09
CA ARG A 116 -9.18 9.26 14.92
C ARG A 116 -9.48 10.75 14.69
N PRO A 117 -8.94 11.74 15.44
CA PRO A 117 -9.25 13.15 15.22
C PRO A 117 -8.78 13.68 13.85
N VAL A 118 -7.71 13.11 13.28
CA VAL A 118 -7.22 13.46 11.94
C VAL A 118 -8.18 12.95 10.86
N TYR A 119 -8.75 11.75 11.06
CA TYR A 119 -9.66 11.15 10.09
C TYR A 119 -11.08 11.72 10.15
N PHE A 120 -11.57 12.07 11.35
CA PHE A 120 -12.94 12.55 11.56
C PHE A 120 -13.07 14.07 11.70
N GLY A 121 -11.97 14.81 11.56
CA GLY A 121 -12.03 16.26 11.37
C GLY A 121 -12.38 17.07 12.61
N THR A 122 -11.93 16.67 13.80
CA THR A 122 -11.93 17.54 14.99
C THR A 122 -10.51 17.96 15.35
N VAL A 123 -9.79 18.49 14.37
CA VAL A 123 -8.59 19.31 14.65
C VAL A 123 -9.06 20.74 14.86
N GLY A 124 -9.70 20.99 16.02
CA GLY A 124 -10.09 22.34 16.44
C GLY A 124 -11.56 22.60 16.78
N GLY A 125 -12.23 21.71 17.52
CA GLY A 125 -13.57 21.94 18.08
C GLY A 125 -14.66 21.09 17.45
#